data_AF-A0A1L5KK53-F1
#
_entry.id   AF-A0A1L5KK53-F1
#
_cell.length_a   1.000
_cell.length_b   1.000
_cell.length_c   1.000
_cell.angle_alpha   90.00
_cell.angle_beta   90.00
_cell.angle_gamma   90.00
#
_symmetry.space_group_name_H-M   'P 1'
#
loop_
_entity.id
_entity.type
_entity.pdbx_description
1 polymer ?
#
loop_
_entity_poly.entity_id
_entity_poly.type
_entity_poly.pdbx_seq_one_letter_code
_entity_poly.pdbx_strand_id
1 'polypeptide(L)'
;MGRPNVGKSTLFNALAGEKISIVKDTPGVTRDRIYADVTWLDKTFTMIDTGGIEPDSSDIILSQMREQAQIAIDTADVIIFITDVHQGLVDSDADG
;
A
#
# COMPACT_ATOMS: atom_id res chain seq x y z
N MET A 1 3.17 -0.11 -2.21
CA MET A 1 3.91 0.04 -0.93
C MET A 1 3.90 1.50 -0.49
N GLY A 2 3.97 1.76 0.82
CA GLY A 2 4.00 3.12 1.39
C GLY A 2 3.34 3.18 2.77
N ARG A 3 3.68 4.20 3.58
CA ARG A 3 3.13 4.42 4.92
C ARG A 3 1.59 4.52 4.91
N PRO A 4 0.89 4.32 6.04
CA PRO A 4 -0.55 4.61 6.13
C PRO A 4 -0.89 6.00 5.60
N ASN A 5 -2.08 6.15 5.02
CA ASN A 5 -2.67 7.44 4.66
C ASN A 5 -1.98 8.27 3.57
N VAL A 6 -0.94 7.75 2.92
CA VAL A 6 -0.30 8.36 1.73
C VAL A 6 -1.12 8.30 0.43
N GLY A 7 -2.41 7.96 0.49
CA GLY A 7 -3.29 7.92 -0.68
C GLY A 7 -3.30 6.62 -1.50
N LYS A 8 -2.69 5.53 -1.01
CA LYS A 8 -2.68 4.21 -1.69
C LYS A 8 -4.07 3.74 -2.13
N SER A 9 -5.03 3.75 -1.20
CA SER A 9 -6.42 3.30 -1.46
C SER A 9 -7.15 4.19 -2.47
N THR A 10 -6.82 5.49 -2.51
CA THR A 10 -7.35 6.41 -3.52
C THR A 10 -6.84 6.04 -4.90
N LEU A 11 -5.53 5.80 -5.06
CA LEU A 11 -4.96 5.35 -6.33
C LEU A 11 -5.52 3.99 -6.74
N PHE A 12 -5.61 3.04 -5.81
CA PHE A 12 -6.15 1.71 -6.05
C PHE A 12 -7.58 1.78 -6.61
N ASN A 13 -8.47 2.50 -5.94
CA ASN A 13 -9.85 2.67 -6.40
C ASN A 13 -9.93 3.40 -7.75
N ALA A 14 -9.08 4.40 -7.98
CA ALA A 14 -9.06 5.14 -9.24
C ALA A 14 -8.67 4.23 -10.42
N LEU A 15 -7.70 3.34 -10.23
CA LEU A 15 -7.26 2.41 -11.25
C LEU A 15 -8.20 1.20 -11.40
N ALA A 16 -8.80 0.72 -10.31
CA ALA A 16 -9.82 -0.33 -10.33
C ALA A 16 -11.14 0.13 -10.99
N GLY A 17 -11.39 1.44 -11.05
CA GLY A 17 -12.63 1.99 -11.62
C GLY A 17 -13.85 1.83 -10.72
N GLU A 18 -13.69 1.26 -9.52
CA GLU A 18 -14.74 1.09 -8.53
C GLU A 18 -14.18 1.24 -7.11
N LYS A 19 -15.07 1.41 -6.12
CA LYS A 19 -14.70 1.68 -4.73
C LYS A 19 -14.53 0.37 -3.94
N ILE A 20 -13.47 -0.38 -4.23
CA ILE A 20 -13.15 -1.67 -3.59
C ILE A 20 -12.47 -1.47 -2.23
N SER A 21 -11.47 -0.59 -2.19
CA SER A 21 -10.75 -0.25 -0.96
C SER A 21 -11.58 0.77 -0.18
N ILE A 22 -12.38 0.28 0.76
CA ILE A 22 -13.30 1.07 1.61
C ILE A 22 -12.66 1.62 2.88
N VAL A 23 -11.34 1.44 3.01
CA VAL A 23 -10.61 1.64 4.25
C VAL A 23 -10.78 3.08 4.75
N LYS A 24 -11.68 3.25 5.71
CA LYS A 24 -11.66 4.33 6.69
C LYS A 24 -10.74 3.88 7.82
N ASP A 25 -9.81 4.74 8.23
CA ASP A 25 -8.96 4.58 9.40
C ASP A 25 -9.78 4.24 10.65
N THR A 26 -10.00 2.95 10.88
CA THR A 26 -10.67 2.42 12.05
C THR A 26 -9.65 1.48 12.70
N PRO A 27 -8.97 1.93 13.76
CA PRO A 27 -7.96 1.13 14.45
C PRO A 27 -8.50 -0.25 14.84
N GLY A 28 -7.72 -1.30 14.57
CA GLY A 28 -8.03 -2.67 15.04
C GLY A 28 -8.84 -3.55 14.08
N VAL A 29 -9.00 -3.17 12.81
CA VAL A 29 -9.54 -4.06 11.77
C VAL A 29 -8.40 -4.77 11.06
N THR A 30 -8.41 -6.11 11.06
CA THR A 30 -7.51 -6.91 10.22
C THR A 30 -7.71 -6.49 8.76
N ARG A 31 -6.74 -5.78 8.19
CA ARG A 31 -6.78 -5.37 6.78
C ARG A 31 -6.41 -6.57 5.92
N ASP A 32 -7.42 -7.27 5.42
CA ASP A 32 -7.22 -8.27 4.38
C ASP A 32 -6.62 -7.62 3.13
N ARG A 33 -5.75 -8.35 2.42
CA ARG A 33 -5.21 -7.90 1.14
C ARG A 33 -6.33 -7.82 0.12
N ILE A 34 -6.37 -6.72 -0.62
CA ILE A 34 -7.39 -6.49 -1.65
C ILE A 34 -6.74 -6.68 -3.01
N TYR A 35 -7.41 -7.42 -3.88
CA TYR A 35 -7.00 -7.68 -5.25
C TYR A 35 -7.99 -7.04 -6.22
N ALA A 36 -7.49 -6.54 -7.34
CA ALA A 36 -8.33 -6.03 -8.42
C ALA A 36 -7.66 -6.29 -9.78
N ASP A 37 -8.41 -6.84 -10.74
CA ASP A 37 -7.96 -6.92 -12.12
C ASP A 37 -8.23 -5.59 -12.81
N VAL A 38 -7.18 -4.99 -13.35
CA VAL A 38 -7.19 -3.63 -13.88
C VAL A 38 -6.81 -3.65 -15.34
N THR A 39 -7.51 -2.87 -16.15
CA THR A 39 -7.08 -2.53 -17.51
C THR A 39 -6.85 -1.03 -17.61
N TRP A 40 -5.61 -0.64 -17.88
CA TRP A 40 -5.20 0.76 -18.02
C TRP A 40 -4.26 0.91 -19.21
N LEU A 41 -4.56 1.86 -20.11
CA LEU A 41 -3.78 2.10 -21.35
C LEU A 41 -3.51 0.80 -22.14
N ASP A 42 -4.55 -0.01 -22.34
CA ASP A 42 -4.49 -1.31 -23.03
C ASP A 42 -3.57 -2.36 -22.38
N LYS A 43 -3.20 -2.16 -21.11
CA LYS A 43 -2.47 -3.14 -20.29
C LYS A 43 -3.38 -3.71 -19.22
N THR A 44 -3.43 -5.04 -19.15
CA THR A 44 -4.16 -5.76 -18.10
C THR A 44 -3.18 -6.28 -17.06
N PHE A 45 -3.46 -6.04 -15.80
CA PHE A 45 -2.64 -6.50 -14.67
C PHE A 45 -3.51 -6.63 -13.42
N THR A 46 -3.09 -7.52 -12.50
CA THR A 46 -3.71 -7.62 -11.17
C THR A 46 -2.99 -6.67 -10.23
N MET A 47 -3.76 -5.83 -9.54
CA MET A 47 -3.27 -4.94 -8.50
C MET A 47 -3.53 -5.54 -7.12
N ILE A 48 -2.58 -5.34 -6.22
CA ILE A 48 -2.65 -5.81 -4.84
C ILE A 48 -2.48 -4.61 -3.90
N ASP A 49 -3.48 -4.33 -3.06
CA ASP A 49 -3.34 -3.43 -1.91
C ASP A 49 -2.90 -4.27 -0.70
N THR A 50 -1.66 -4.04 -0.27
CA THR A 50 -1.06 -4.69 0.90
C THR A 50 -1.64 -4.22 2.23
N GLY A 51 -2.54 -3.22 2.21
CA GLY A 51 -3.02 -2.52 3.40
C GLY A 51 -2.00 -1.48 3.91
N GLY A 52 -2.40 -0.72 4.92
CA GLY A 52 -1.51 0.17 5.68
C GLY A 52 -1.15 -0.41 7.04
N ILE A 53 0.08 -0.16 7.49
CA ILE A 53 0.64 -0.65 8.76
C ILE A 53 0.14 0.23 9.91
N GLU A 54 -0.69 -0.29 10.81
CA GLU A 54 -1.16 0.46 11.98
C GLU A 54 -0.08 0.50 13.08
N PRO A 55 0.33 1.71 13.54
CA PRO A 55 1.31 1.87 14.62
C PRO A 55 0.73 1.48 16.00
N ASP A 56 0.96 0.26 16.48
CA ASP A 56 0.76 -0.05 17.91
C ASP A 56 2.08 0.09 18.72
N SER A 57 3.24 0.00 18.08
CA SER A 57 4.57 0.37 18.63
C SER A 57 5.62 0.50 17.53
N SER A 58 6.68 1.29 17.74
CA SER A 58 7.74 1.54 16.75
C SER A 58 8.47 0.26 16.28
N ASP A 59 8.66 -0.71 17.17
CA ASP A 59 9.38 -1.95 16.87
C ASP A 59 8.55 -2.91 16.00
N ILE A 60 7.22 -2.90 16.16
CA ILE A 60 6.30 -3.74 15.37
C ILE A 60 6.10 -3.16 13.95
N ILE A 61 6.15 -1.83 13.80
CA ILE A 61 6.00 -1.18 12.50
C ILE A 61 7.11 -1.58 11.54
N LEU A 62 8.37 -1.58 12.01
CA LEU A 62 9.52 -1.89 11.15
C LEU A 62 9.50 -3.36 10.68
N SER A 63 9.12 -4.30 11.54
CA SER A 63 9.01 -5.71 11.16
C SER A 63 7.86 -5.93 10.16
N GLN A 64 6.72 -5.29 10.37
CA GLN A 64 5.58 -5.34 9.44
C GLN A 64 5.89 -4.67 8.10
N MET A 65 6.65 -3.57 8.08
CA MET A 65 7.12 -2.93 6.84
C MET A 65 8.00 -3.88 6.03
N ARG A 66 8.92 -4.57 6.70
CA ARG A 66 9.81 -5.55 6.07
C ARG A 66 9.04 -6.74 5.51
N GLU A 67 8.07 -7.27 6.26
CA GLU A 67 7.24 -8.38 5.80
C GLU A 67 6.46 -8.00 4.53
N GLN A 68 5.79 -6.84 4.53
CA GLN A 68 5.05 -6.35 3.36
C GLN A 68 5.97 -6.08 2.16
N ALA A 69 7.18 -5.58 2.39
CA ALA A 69 8.17 -5.41 1.34
C ALA A 69 8.60 -6.76 0.75
N GLN A 70 8.84 -7.77 1.59
CA GLN A 70 9.20 -9.12 1.15
C GLN A 70 8.08 -9.75 0.31
N ILE A 71 6.83 -9.64 0.75
CA ILE A 71 5.67 -10.12 0.00
C ILE A 71 5.58 -9.43 -1.37
N ALA A 72 5.77 -8.11 -1.42
CA ALA A 72 5.74 -7.37 -2.67
C ALA A 72 6.86 -7.83 -3.62
N ILE A 73 8.05 -8.09 -3.10
CA ILE A 73 9.18 -8.63 -3.88
C ILE A 73 8.87 -10.04 -4.40
N ASP A 74 8.24 -10.89 -3.59
CA ASP A 74 8.01 -12.29 -3.95
C ASP A 74 6.85 -12.47 -4.94
N THR A 75 5.91 -11.51 -5.00
CA THR A 75 4.64 -11.67 -5.74
C THR A 75 4.46 -10.71 -6.91
N ALA A 76 5.22 -9.61 -6.98
CA ALA A 76 4.96 -8.55 -7.96
C ALA A 76 5.96 -8.54 -9.11
N ASP A 77 5.45 -8.41 -10.33
CA ASP A 77 6.27 -8.06 -11.51
C ASP A 77 6.74 -6.59 -11.44
N VAL A 78 5.96 -5.73 -10.79
CA VAL A 78 6.24 -4.29 -10.63
C VAL A 78 5.79 -3.81 -9.25
N ILE A 79 6.64 -3.05 -8.57
CA ILE A 79 6.34 -2.45 -7.25
C ILE A 79 6.18 -0.93 -7.41
N ILE A 80 5.08 -0.39 -6.90
CA ILE A 80 4.84 1.06 -6.82
C ILE A 80 4.98 1.50 -5.35
N PHE A 81 5.92 2.42 -5.09
CA PHE A 81 6.08 3.06 -3.79
C PHE A 81 5.44 4.45 -3.79
N ILE A 82 4.55 4.71 -2.84
CA ILE A 82 3.79 5.96 -2.74
C ILE A 82 4.13 6.64 -1.42
N THR A 83 4.53 7.90 -1.51
CA THR A 83 4.79 8.79 -0.39
C THR A 83 3.85 10.00 -0.43
N ASP A 84 3.55 10.57 0.73
CA ASP A 84 2.80 11.82 0.82
C ASP A 84 3.77 13.00 0.73
N VAL A 85 3.54 13.93 -0.19
CA VAL A 85 4.36 15.15 -0.34
C VAL A 85 4.15 16.19 0.76
N HIS A 86 3.03 16.13 1.49
CA HIS A 86 2.74 17.01 2.61
C HIS A 86 3.36 16.53 3.93
N GLN A 87 3.52 15.22 4.10
CA GLN A 87 4.45 14.64 5.07
C GLN A 87 5.81 14.48 4.38
N GLY A 88 6.56 15.57 4.19
CA GLY A 88 7.83 15.56 3.46
C GLY A 88 8.79 14.43 3.88
N LEU A 89 9.76 14.09 3.00
CA LEU A 89 10.78 13.05 3.19
C LEU A 89 11.12 12.84 4.67
N VAL A 90 10.61 11.75 5.22
CA VAL A 90 10.95 11.30 6.57
C VAL A 90 12.03 10.24 6.40
N ASP A 91 13.06 10.26 7.25
CA ASP A 91 14.36 9.57 7.11
C ASP A 91 14.36 8.12 6.57
N SER A 92 13.23 7.42 6.58
CA SER A 92 13.04 6.08 6.00
C SER A 92 12.99 6.02 4.47
N ASP A 93 12.95 7.15 3.76
CA ASP A 93 12.85 7.16 2.29
C ASP A 93 14.23 7.20 1.58
N ALA A 94 15.32 7.27 2.35
CA ALA A 94 16.68 7.49 1.83
C ALA A 94 17.52 6.23 1.59
N ASP A 95 17.11 5.06 2.12
CA ASP A 95 17.89 3.82 1.95
C ASP A 95 17.23 2.92 0.90
N GLY A 96 17.65 3.13 -0.35
CA GLY A 96 17.46 2.22 -1.50
C GLY A 96 18.79 1.61 -1.93
#